data_AF-A0A7J5W299-F1
#
_entry.id   AF-A0A7J5W299-F1
#
_cell.length_a   1.000
_cell.length_b   1.000
_cell.length_c   1.000
_cell.angle_alpha   90.00
_cell.angle_beta   90.00
_cell.angle_gamma   90.00
#
_symmetry.space_group_name_H-M   'P 1'
#
loop_
_entity.id
_entity.type
_entity.pdbx_description
1 polymer ?
#
loop_
_entity_poly.entity_id
_entity_poly.type
_entity_poly.pdbx_seq_one_letter_code
_entity_poly.pdbx_strand_id
1 'polypeptide(L)'
;MKKIFTLLFLALLGFTSCEKDNSDAYSYNSSSTIYSSENSTRFKELLLVLKPYVMINGQKKYVVTETVYNVKLTVNGKTWGSFDSYDVNTSLYVNSSQGNYQVSDTAVRYAVIAPFQSIKDTLTTAGEYAQLLNNIFVLEPGFYFCKVESFEIRDLGGAVRKFDTPVLQAVEIKENSRSAFLGEFEVLIY
;
A
#
# COMPACT_ATOMS: atom_id res chain seq x y z
N MET A 1 -11.82 70.33 -36.33
CA MET A 1 -12.63 69.10 -36.24
C MET A 1 -11.80 67.80 -36.38
N LYS A 2 -10.54 67.75 -35.93
CA LYS A 2 -9.70 66.52 -35.98
C LYS A 2 -9.45 65.87 -34.60
N LYS A 3 -9.81 66.55 -33.51
CA LYS A 3 -9.59 66.07 -32.12
C LYS A 3 -10.78 65.29 -31.53
N ILE A 4 -11.95 65.35 -32.17
CA ILE A 4 -13.15 64.57 -31.77
C ILE A 4 -13.05 63.12 -32.25
N PHE A 5 -12.50 62.90 -33.46
CA PHE A 5 -12.31 61.54 -33.98
C PHE A 5 -11.29 60.72 -33.17
N THR A 6 -10.29 61.37 -32.57
CA THR A 6 -9.30 60.68 -31.73
C THR A 6 -9.88 60.20 -30.41
N LEU A 7 -10.85 60.93 -29.85
CA LEU A 7 -11.54 60.56 -28.61
C LEU A 7 -12.59 59.47 -28.87
N LEU A 8 -13.21 59.46 -30.06
CA LEU A 8 -14.10 58.38 -30.49
C LEU A 8 -13.34 57.06 -30.72
N PHE A 9 -12.12 57.12 -31.25
CA PHE A 9 -11.29 55.92 -31.49
C PHE A 9 -10.74 55.30 -30.19
N LEU A 10 -10.47 56.11 -29.15
CA LEU A 10 -10.11 55.59 -27.82
C LEU A 10 -11.32 55.03 -27.07
N ALA A 11 -12.52 55.58 -27.27
CA ALA A 11 -13.75 55.06 -26.66
C ALA A 11 -14.17 53.70 -27.25
N LEU A 12 -13.86 53.44 -28.53
CA LEU A 12 -14.09 52.15 -29.20
C LEU A 12 -13.15 51.03 -28.74
N LEU A 13 -11.99 51.35 -28.16
CA LEU A 13 -11.06 50.37 -27.58
C LEU A 13 -11.38 50.04 -26.10
N GLY A 14 -12.32 50.75 -25.48
CA GLY A 14 -12.76 50.51 -24.09
C GLY A 14 -13.88 49.48 -23.93
N PHE A 15 -14.49 49.01 -25.02
CA PHE A 15 -15.60 48.04 -25.00
C PHE A 15 -15.22 46.62 -25.43
N THR A 16 -13.93 46.33 -25.60
CA THR A 16 -13.46 44.95 -25.43
C THR A 16 -13.22 44.70 -23.94
N SER A 17 -14.29 44.78 -23.15
CA SER A 17 -14.41 43.87 -22.02
C SER A 17 -14.50 42.50 -22.66
N CYS A 18 -13.34 41.90 -22.92
CA CYS A 18 -13.26 40.46 -22.90
C CYS A 18 -13.68 40.14 -21.47
N GLU A 19 -14.97 39.82 -21.28
CA GLU A 19 -15.34 39.00 -20.15
C GLU A 19 -14.34 37.86 -20.24
N LYS A 20 -13.41 37.86 -19.28
CA LYS A 20 -12.66 36.68 -19.00
C LYS A 20 -13.76 35.76 -18.54
N ASP A 21 -14.31 35.00 -19.50
CA ASP A 21 -14.87 33.72 -19.20
C ASP A 21 -13.76 33.08 -18.37
N ASN A 22 -13.90 33.19 -17.05
CA ASN A 22 -13.44 32.18 -16.13
C ASN A 22 -14.31 30.93 -16.42
N SER A 23 -14.34 30.48 -17.68
CA SER A 23 -14.14 29.08 -17.93
C SER A 23 -12.74 28.84 -17.41
N ASP A 24 -12.64 28.55 -16.12
CA ASP A 24 -11.52 27.75 -15.65
C ASP A 24 -11.37 26.65 -16.71
N ALA A 25 -10.25 26.63 -17.44
CA ALA A 25 -9.89 25.49 -18.28
C ALA A 25 -9.78 24.21 -17.42
N TYR A 26 -9.86 24.40 -16.10
CA TYR A 26 -10.05 23.42 -15.04
C TYR A 26 -11.36 23.69 -14.30
N SER A 27 -12.48 23.76 -15.03
CA SER A 27 -13.79 23.44 -14.45
C SER A 27 -13.70 21.97 -14.04
N TYR A 28 -13.19 21.74 -12.83
CA TYR A 28 -13.22 20.43 -12.20
C TYR A 28 -14.69 20.13 -11.94
N ASN A 29 -15.32 19.53 -12.94
CA ASN A 29 -16.58 18.85 -12.74
C ASN A 29 -16.32 17.79 -11.67
N SER A 30 -16.76 18.04 -10.44
CA SER A 30 -16.61 17.12 -9.31
C SER A 30 -17.30 15.77 -9.56
N SER A 31 -18.08 15.69 -10.64
CA SER A 31 -18.65 14.49 -11.25
C SER A 31 -17.64 13.44 -11.72
N SER A 32 -16.34 13.78 -11.85
CA SER A 32 -15.25 12.81 -12.04
C SER A 32 -14.39 12.63 -10.79
N THR A 33 -14.81 13.22 -9.68
CA THR A 33 -14.16 12.99 -8.38
C THR A 33 -14.80 11.77 -7.73
N ILE A 34 -13.96 10.91 -7.18
CA ILE A 34 -14.26 9.65 -6.50
C ILE A 34 -14.99 9.93 -5.17
N TYR A 35 -16.20 10.47 -5.26
CA TYR A 35 -17.13 10.59 -4.17
C TYR A 35 -18.46 10.03 -4.66
N SER A 36 -18.75 8.78 -4.29
CA SER A 36 -20.15 8.43 -4.13
C SER A 36 -20.71 9.37 -3.06
N SER A 37 -21.84 10.00 -3.35
CA SER A 37 -22.58 10.88 -2.44
C SER A 37 -23.02 10.21 -1.13
N GLU A 38 -22.70 8.94 -0.94
CA GLU A 38 -23.02 8.12 0.22
C GLU A 38 -21.76 7.33 0.62
N ASN A 39 -21.09 7.78 1.69
CA ASN A 39 -20.07 7.08 2.49
C ASN A 39 -19.37 5.86 1.84
N SER A 40 -18.54 6.07 0.82
CA SER A 40 -17.68 5.00 0.29
C SER A 40 -16.54 4.70 1.26
N THR A 41 -16.51 3.47 1.78
CA THR A 41 -15.38 3.00 2.59
C THR A 41 -14.18 2.78 1.69
N ARG A 42 -13.16 3.63 1.82
CA ARG A 42 -11.91 3.49 1.06
C ARG A 42 -11.09 2.31 1.57
N PHE A 43 -10.54 1.56 0.63
CA PHE A 43 -9.54 0.53 0.92
C PHE A 43 -8.29 1.17 1.53
N LYS A 44 -7.73 0.54 2.56
CA LYS A 44 -6.64 1.09 3.37
C LYS A 44 -5.52 0.11 3.66
N GLU A 45 -5.76 -1.20 3.65
CA GLU A 45 -4.75 -2.14 4.16
C GLU A 45 -4.93 -3.56 3.65
N LEU A 46 -3.80 -4.24 3.45
CA LEU A 46 -3.73 -5.68 3.24
C LEU A 46 -3.35 -6.35 4.57
N LEU A 47 -3.98 -7.49 4.87
CA LEU A 47 -3.65 -8.31 6.03
C LEU A 47 -3.13 -9.67 5.57
N LEU A 48 -2.09 -10.17 6.22
CA LEU A 48 -1.64 -11.55 6.07
C LEU A 48 -1.13 -12.13 7.38
N VAL A 49 -1.00 -13.45 7.43
CA VAL A 49 -0.34 -14.15 8.52
C VAL A 49 0.80 -15.00 7.96
N LEU A 50 2.00 -14.82 8.49
CA LEU A 50 3.14 -15.68 8.20
C LEU A 50 3.31 -16.71 9.31
N LYS A 51 3.66 -17.94 8.92
CA LYS A 51 4.03 -19.06 9.80
C LYS A 51 5.37 -19.63 9.32
N PRO A 52 6.50 -18.95 9.62
CA PRO A 52 7.82 -19.44 9.25
C PRO A 52 8.12 -20.77 9.96
N TYR A 53 8.68 -21.73 9.24
CA TYR A 53 9.05 -23.02 9.77
C TYR A 53 10.36 -23.54 9.19
N VAL A 54 11.00 -24.42 9.94
CA VAL A 54 12.15 -25.22 9.49
C VAL A 54 11.74 -26.69 9.45
N MET A 55 12.42 -27.49 8.62
CA MET A 55 12.23 -28.94 8.58
C MET A 55 13.26 -29.62 9.49
N ILE A 56 12.79 -30.37 10.49
CA ILE A 56 13.64 -31.12 11.42
C ILE A 56 13.17 -32.57 11.42
N ASN A 57 14.05 -33.48 10.99
CA ASN A 57 13.75 -34.91 10.89
C ASN A 57 12.45 -35.20 10.09
N GLY A 58 12.21 -34.44 9.02
CA GLY A 58 11.01 -34.57 8.18
C GLY A 58 9.73 -33.97 8.76
N GLN A 59 9.80 -33.30 9.92
CA GLN A 59 8.66 -32.62 10.56
C GLN A 59 8.82 -31.11 10.51
N LYS A 60 7.70 -30.40 10.31
CA LYS A 60 7.66 -28.93 10.40
C LYS A 60 7.82 -28.52 11.86
N LYS A 61 8.76 -27.63 12.13
CA LYS A 61 8.91 -26.97 13.42
C LYS A 61 8.85 -25.46 13.19
N TYR A 62 7.89 -24.79 13.82
CA TYR A 62 7.60 -23.38 13.58
C TYR A 62 8.55 -22.51 14.37
N VAL A 63 9.04 -21.45 13.73
CA VAL A 63 10.01 -20.54 14.35
C VAL A 63 9.31 -19.69 15.40
N VAL A 64 9.90 -19.63 16.58
CA VAL A 64 9.47 -18.81 17.71
C VAL A 64 10.42 -17.62 17.80
N THR A 65 9.92 -16.44 17.46
CA THR A 65 10.59 -15.15 17.60
C THR A 65 9.56 -14.11 18.04
N GLU A 66 10.01 -12.97 18.54
CA GLU A 66 9.10 -11.90 18.97
C GLU A 66 8.39 -11.28 17.76
N THR A 67 9.12 -11.02 16.68
CA THR A 67 8.61 -10.30 15.51
C THR A 67 9.23 -10.88 14.24
N VAL A 68 8.45 -10.89 13.15
CA VAL A 68 8.96 -11.06 11.79
C VAL A 68 9.09 -9.67 11.17
N TYR A 69 10.30 -9.32 10.77
CA TYR A 69 10.65 -7.98 10.31
C TYR A 69 10.57 -7.84 8.79
N ASN A 70 10.45 -6.60 8.32
CA ASN A 70 10.68 -6.21 6.93
C ASN A 70 9.94 -7.11 5.90
N VAL A 71 8.69 -7.46 6.17
CA VAL A 71 7.84 -8.25 5.28
C VAL A 71 7.55 -7.41 4.03
N LYS A 72 8.26 -7.72 2.95
CA LYS A 72 8.23 -6.95 1.71
C LYS A 72 7.14 -7.46 0.79
N LEU A 73 6.26 -6.57 0.37
CA LEU A 73 5.09 -6.91 -0.44
C LEU A 73 5.15 -6.20 -1.79
N THR A 74 4.69 -6.90 -2.82
CA THR A 74 4.37 -6.33 -4.13
C THR A 74 2.95 -6.68 -4.53
N VAL A 75 2.29 -5.78 -5.26
CA VAL A 75 0.97 -5.98 -5.84
C VAL A 75 1.05 -5.71 -7.35
N ASN A 76 0.66 -6.69 -8.16
CA ASN A 76 0.82 -6.68 -9.62
C ASN A 76 2.23 -6.24 -10.08
N GLY A 77 3.27 -6.70 -9.36
CA GLY A 77 4.67 -6.38 -9.65
C GLY A 77 5.15 -5.00 -9.20
N LYS A 78 4.28 -4.15 -8.64
CA LYS A 78 4.67 -2.87 -8.04
C LYS A 78 4.93 -3.03 -6.55
N THR A 79 5.95 -2.35 -6.02
CA THR A 79 6.24 -2.35 -4.59
C THR A 79 5.09 -1.72 -3.80
N TRP A 80 4.57 -2.49 -2.84
CA TRP A 80 3.55 -2.03 -1.90
C TRP A 80 4.19 -1.42 -0.65
N GLY A 81 5.22 -2.07 -0.13
CA GLY A 81 5.96 -1.59 1.03
C GLY A 81 6.67 -2.72 1.77
N SER A 82 7.23 -2.38 2.93
CA SER A 82 7.83 -3.33 3.86
C SER A 82 7.30 -3.04 5.27
N PHE A 83 6.86 -4.08 5.97
CA PHE A 83 6.12 -3.95 7.22
C PHE A 83 6.54 -5.04 8.20
N ASP A 84 6.56 -4.71 9.48
CA ASP A 84 6.81 -5.70 10.53
C ASP A 84 5.51 -6.41 10.92
N SER A 85 5.62 -7.63 11.44
CA SER A 85 4.49 -8.28 12.10
C SER A 85 4.19 -7.62 13.43
N TYR A 86 3.01 -7.91 13.99
CA TYR A 86 2.80 -7.70 15.41
C TYR A 86 3.71 -8.59 16.25
N ASP A 87 4.07 -8.08 17.42
CA ASP A 87 4.85 -8.82 18.39
C ASP A 87 4.03 -9.98 18.97
N VAL A 88 4.68 -11.14 19.07
CA VAL A 88 4.13 -12.36 19.65
C VAL A 88 4.78 -12.59 21.01
N ASN A 89 3.96 -12.86 22.02
CA ASN A 89 4.46 -13.30 23.31
C ASN A 89 5.02 -14.73 23.23
N THR A 90 6.34 -14.83 23.04
CA THR A 90 7.06 -16.10 22.84
C THR A 90 7.00 -17.03 24.05
N SER A 91 6.76 -16.51 25.26
CA SER A 91 6.66 -17.30 26.50
C SER A 91 5.48 -18.26 26.54
N LEU A 92 4.47 -18.06 25.68
CA LEU A 92 3.29 -18.91 25.58
C LEU A 92 3.53 -20.21 24.78
N TYR A 93 4.69 -20.33 24.13
CA TYR A 93 5.02 -21.47 23.29
C TYR A 93 6.00 -22.40 24.00
N VAL A 94 5.65 -23.68 24.07
CA VAL A 94 6.63 -24.73 24.38
C VAL A 94 7.59 -24.79 23.22
N ASN A 95 8.84 -24.40 23.47
CA ASN A 95 9.85 -24.24 22.43
C ASN A 95 11.17 -24.93 22.82
N SER A 96 11.98 -25.19 21.80
CA SER A 96 13.32 -25.77 21.95
C SER A 96 14.26 -25.14 20.95
N SER A 97 15.55 -25.10 21.29
CA SER A 97 16.57 -24.55 20.40
C SER A 97 16.98 -25.59 19.36
N GLN A 98 16.93 -25.20 18.09
CA GLN A 98 17.30 -26.04 16.95
C GLN A 98 18.10 -25.21 15.95
N GLY A 99 19.39 -25.51 15.83
CA GLY A 99 20.31 -24.67 15.07
C GLY A 99 20.33 -23.25 15.64
N ASN A 100 20.03 -22.27 14.78
CA ASN A 100 20.04 -20.85 15.14
C ASN A 100 18.66 -20.28 15.54
N TYR A 101 17.64 -21.13 15.76
CA TYR A 101 16.27 -20.67 16.04
C TYR A 101 15.68 -21.35 17.28
N GLN A 102 14.81 -20.64 18.01
CA GLN A 102 13.81 -21.33 18.84
C GLN A 102 12.71 -21.85 17.93
N VAL A 103 12.24 -23.07 18.18
CA VAL A 103 11.17 -23.68 17.40
C VAL A 103 10.14 -24.37 18.28
N SER A 104 8.90 -24.44 17.80
CA SER A 104 7.77 -25.12 18.43
C SER A 104 7.08 -26.08 17.48
N ASP A 105 6.45 -27.12 18.04
CA ASP A 105 5.52 -27.99 17.33
C ASP A 105 4.19 -27.29 17.01
N THR A 106 3.85 -26.26 17.78
CA THR A 106 2.65 -25.47 17.58
C THR A 106 2.92 -24.33 16.61
N ALA A 107 2.01 -24.14 15.64
CA ALA A 107 2.10 -23.05 14.68
C ALA A 107 2.11 -21.67 15.35
N VAL A 108 3.21 -20.94 15.19
CA VAL A 108 3.36 -19.55 15.60
C VAL A 108 2.90 -18.65 14.45
N ARG A 109 1.99 -17.72 14.73
CA ARG A 109 1.32 -16.88 13.72
C ARG A 109 1.77 -15.44 13.86
N TYR A 110 2.34 -14.90 12.79
CA TYR A 110 2.81 -13.52 12.72
C TYR A 110 1.90 -12.72 11.80
N ALA A 111 0.99 -11.94 12.40
CA ALA A 111 0.07 -11.10 11.66
C ALA A 111 0.78 -9.83 11.17
N VAL A 112 0.60 -9.49 9.90
CA VAL A 112 1.16 -8.30 9.26
C VAL A 112 0.02 -7.47 8.72
N ILE A 113 -0.03 -6.19 9.09
CA ILE A 113 -0.92 -5.20 8.49
C ILE A 113 -0.06 -4.30 7.60
N ALA A 114 -0.38 -4.31 6.32
CA ALA A 114 0.32 -3.55 5.30
C ALA A 114 -0.57 -2.39 4.83
N PRO A 115 -0.53 -1.23 5.52
CA PRO A 115 -1.32 -0.08 5.14
C PRO A 115 -0.89 0.45 3.77
N PHE A 116 -1.86 0.96 3.03
CA PHE A 116 -1.64 1.70 1.82
C PHE A 116 -0.93 3.02 2.16
N GLN A 117 0.29 3.19 1.68
CA GLN A 117 1.01 4.45 1.79
C GLN A 117 0.59 5.36 0.64
N SER A 118 -0.25 6.36 0.94
CA SER A 118 -0.47 7.46 0.01
C SER A 118 0.83 8.26 -0.12
N ILE A 119 1.30 8.48 -1.35
CA ILE A 119 2.41 9.40 -1.60
C ILE A 119 1.89 10.81 -1.27
N LYS A 120 2.46 11.40 -0.21
CA LYS A 120 2.37 12.80 0.28
C LYS A 120 1.29 13.69 -0.37
N ASP A 121 0.40 14.24 0.47
CA ASP A 121 -0.66 15.21 0.13
C ASP A 121 -0.17 16.58 -0.39
N THR A 122 1.12 16.75 -0.72
CA THR A 122 1.67 17.99 -1.26
C THR A 122 2.08 17.78 -2.71
N LEU A 123 1.18 18.17 -3.61
CA LEU A 123 1.39 18.19 -5.06
C LEU A 123 1.97 19.56 -5.41
N THR A 124 3.24 19.62 -5.77
CA THR A 124 3.90 20.86 -6.17
C THR A 124 4.02 21.00 -7.69
N THR A 125 3.84 19.91 -8.45
CA THR A 125 3.95 19.92 -9.91
C THR A 125 2.80 19.15 -10.60
N ALA A 126 2.52 19.51 -11.87
CA ALA A 126 1.54 18.79 -12.70
C ALA A 126 1.91 17.31 -12.95
N GLY A 127 3.21 16.99 -12.96
CA GLY A 127 3.69 15.61 -13.03
C GLY A 127 3.38 14.81 -11.76
N GLU A 128 3.50 15.44 -10.59
CA GLU A 128 3.10 14.85 -9.30
C GLU A 128 1.58 14.67 -9.22
N TYR A 129 0.78 15.57 -9.81
CA TYR A 129 -0.68 15.41 -9.92
C TYR A 129 -1.07 14.24 -10.83
N ALA A 130 -0.40 14.06 -11.97
CA ALA A 130 -0.64 12.92 -12.87
C ALA A 130 -0.20 11.59 -12.24
N GLN A 131 0.89 11.59 -11.45
CA GLN A 131 1.28 10.44 -10.63
C GLN A 131 0.28 10.20 -9.50
N LEU A 132 -0.22 11.25 -8.83
CA LEU A 132 -1.25 11.13 -7.81
C LEU A 132 -2.53 10.55 -8.40
N LEU A 133 -3.00 11.02 -9.55
CA LEU A 133 -4.17 10.43 -10.22
C LEU A 133 -3.93 8.95 -10.53
N ASN A 134 -2.79 8.57 -11.10
CA ASN A 134 -2.43 7.17 -11.30
C ASN A 134 -2.31 6.37 -9.99
N ASN A 135 -1.97 7.03 -8.88
CA ASN A 135 -1.79 6.42 -7.57
C ASN A 135 -3.10 6.36 -6.74
N ILE A 136 -4.04 7.27 -6.98
CA ILE A 136 -5.37 7.31 -6.37
C ILE A 136 -6.22 6.11 -6.84
N PHE A 137 -5.90 5.56 -8.02
CA PHE A 137 -6.52 4.33 -8.57
C PHE A 137 -5.76 3.04 -8.22
N VAL A 138 -4.87 3.02 -7.23
CA VAL A 138 -3.93 1.88 -7.05
C VAL A 138 -4.62 0.56 -6.68
N LEU A 139 -5.79 0.58 -6.05
CA LEU A 139 -6.63 -0.61 -5.86
C LEU A 139 -8.10 -0.24 -5.99
N GLU A 140 -8.58 -0.13 -7.22
CA GLU A 140 -10.02 -0.18 -7.50
C GLU A 140 -10.59 -1.56 -7.12
N PRO A 141 -11.91 -1.68 -6.91
CA PRO A 141 -12.51 -2.99 -6.77
C PRO A 141 -12.13 -3.91 -7.95
N GLY A 142 -11.59 -5.09 -7.65
CA GLY A 142 -11.04 -5.97 -8.68
C GLY A 142 -10.10 -7.05 -8.14
N PHE A 143 -9.50 -7.82 -9.06
CA PHE A 143 -8.57 -8.91 -8.75
C PHE A 143 -7.12 -8.49 -8.95
N TYR A 144 -6.30 -8.78 -7.95
CA TYR A 144 -4.88 -8.44 -7.92
C TYR A 144 -4.04 -9.64 -7.48
N PHE A 145 -2.78 -9.68 -7.93
CA PHE A 145 -1.80 -10.65 -7.44
C PHE A 145 -0.87 -9.98 -6.44
N CYS A 146 -0.88 -10.47 -5.20
CA CYS A 146 0.01 -10.04 -4.14
C CYS A 146 1.12 -11.07 -3.95
N LYS A 147 2.36 -10.60 -3.89
CA LYS A 147 3.53 -11.45 -3.60
C LYS A 147 4.20 -10.99 -2.32
N VAL A 148 4.48 -11.93 -1.42
CA VAL A 148 5.41 -11.71 -0.31
C VAL A 148 6.80 -12.00 -0.84
N GLU A 149 7.60 -10.95 -1.05
CA GLU A 149 8.93 -11.09 -1.67
C GLU A 149 9.93 -11.69 -0.70
N SER A 150 9.99 -11.13 0.51
CA SER A 150 10.92 -11.53 1.55
C SER A 150 10.44 -11.11 2.92
N PHE A 151 11.03 -11.68 3.96
CA PHE A 151 10.94 -11.18 5.33
C PHE A 151 12.24 -11.46 6.07
N GLU A 152 12.36 -10.92 7.27
CA GLU A 152 13.53 -11.05 8.12
C GLU A 152 13.16 -11.64 9.48
N ILE A 153 14.05 -12.46 10.04
CA ILE A 153 13.92 -13.03 11.39
C ILE A 153 15.23 -12.82 12.13
N ARG A 154 15.15 -12.44 13.39
CA ARG A 154 16.28 -12.43 14.30
C ARG A 154 16.58 -13.84 14.80
N ASP A 155 17.80 -14.30 14.60
CA ASP A 155 18.29 -15.59 15.08
C ASP A 155 18.68 -15.55 16.57
N LEU A 156 18.97 -16.71 17.15
CA LEU A 156 19.38 -16.85 18.56
C LEU A 156 20.68 -16.11 18.90
N GLY A 157 21.54 -15.87 17.90
CA GLY A 157 22.76 -15.07 18.05
C GLY A 157 22.50 -13.56 17.98
N GLY A 158 21.25 -13.14 17.74
CA GLY A 158 20.85 -11.75 17.58
C GLY A 158 21.03 -11.21 16.15
N ALA A 159 21.50 -12.01 15.20
CA ALA A 159 21.67 -11.60 13.82
C ALA A 159 20.34 -11.62 13.07
N VAL A 160 20.08 -10.58 12.28
CA VAL A 160 18.88 -10.52 11.43
C VAL A 160 19.18 -11.21 10.10
N ARG A 161 18.39 -12.23 9.77
CA ARG A 161 18.51 -13.01 8.54
C ARG A 161 17.31 -12.77 7.64
N LYS A 162 17.58 -12.57 6.35
CA LYS A 162 16.57 -12.37 5.32
C LYS A 162 16.24 -13.69 4.61
N PHE A 163 14.95 -13.92 4.38
CA PHE A 163 14.42 -15.08 3.66
C PHE A 163 13.53 -14.62 2.52
N ASP A 164 13.81 -15.10 1.33
CA ASP A 164 12.93 -14.90 0.17
C ASP A 164 11.78 -15.90 0.21
N THR A 165 10.61 -15.50 -0.29
CA THR A 165 9.40 -16.32 -0.23
C THR A 165 8.81 -16.61 -1.62
N PRO A 166 8.28 -17.84 -1.83
CA PRO A 166 7.55 -18.17 -3.06
C PRO A 166 6.07 -17.75 -3.01
N VAL A 167 5.62 -17.07 -1.95
CA VAL A 167 4.19 -16.77 -1.73
C VAL A 167 3.68 -15.77 -2.76
N LEU A 168 2.76 -16.23 -3.60
CA LEU A 168 1.99 -15.45 -4.57
C LEU A 168 0.52 -15.81 -4.42
N GLN A 169 -0.32 -14.83 -4.13
CA GLN A 169 -1.74 -15.03 -3.85
C GLN A 169 -2.60 -14.01 -4.59
N ALA A 170 -3.67 -14.49 -5.22
CA ALA A 170 -4.70 -13.61 -5.76
C ALA A 170 -5.58 -13.06 -4.62
N VAL A 171 -5.87 -11.77 -4.65
CA VAL A 171 -6.77 -11.09 -3.72
C VAL A 171 -7.83 -10.32 -4.49
N GLU A 172 -9.07 -10.42 -4.01
CA GLU A 172 -10.17 -9.60 -4.49
C GLU A 172 -10.31 -8.37 -3.57
N ILE A 173 -10.19 -7.18 -4.14
CA ILE A 173 -10.54 -5.94 -3.47
C ILE A 173 -12.00 -5.67 -3.75
N LYS A 174 -12.83 -5.64 -2.70
CA LYS A 174 -14.27 -5.44 -2.85
C LYS A 174 -14.62 -3.97 -2.74
N GLU A 175 -15.66 -3.57 -3.46
CA GLU A 175 -16.24 -2.24 -3.27
C GLU A 175 -16.68 -2.04 -1.82
N ASN A 176 -16.48 -0.84 -1.28
CA ASN A 176 -16.79 -0.47 0.10
C ASN A 176 -16.09 -1.35 1.17
N SER A 177 -14.95 -1.96 0.84
CA SER A 177 -14.11 -2.66 1.80
C SER A 177 -12.94 -1.79 2.27
N ARG A 178 -12.67 -1.83 3.58
CA ARG A 178 -11.50 -1.15 4.16
C ARG A 178 -10.23 -1.96 3.98
N SER A 179 -10.34 -3.28 3.96
CA SER A 179 -9.19 -4.16 4.01
C SER A 179 -9.46 -5.47 3.30
N ALA A 180 -8.38 -6.16 2.92
CA ALA A 180 -8.44 -7.48 2.33
C ALA A 180 -7.45 -8.41 3.02
N PHE A 181 -7.91 -9.61 3.34
CA PHE A 181 -7.09 -10.64 3.93
C PHE A 181 -6.53 -11.54 2.84
N LEU A 182 -5.21 -11.58 2.72
CA LEU A 182 -4.48 -12.40 1.76
C LEU A 182 -4.50 -13.88 2.14
N GLY A 183 -4.55 -14.19 3.44
CA GLY A 183 -4.52 -15.55 3.95
C GLY A 183 -3.40 -15.79 4.96
N GLU A 184 -3.23 -17.07 5.31
CA GLU A 184 -2.14 -17.54 6.15
C GLU A 184 -1.15 -18.38 5.33
N PHE A 185 0.13 -18.09 5.45
CA PHE A 185 1.18 -18.73 4.66
C PHE A 185 2.20 -19.41 5.55
N GLU A 186 2.38 -20.71 5.34
CA GLU A 186 3.50 -21.45 5.92
C GLU A 186 4.71 -21.29 5.01
N VAL A 187 5.81 -20.75 5.55
CA VAL A 187 7.01 -20.48 4.75
C VAL A 187 8.19 -21.26 5.32
N LEU A 188 8.75 -22.15 4.50
CA LEU A 188 9.99 -22.83 4.82
C LEU A 188 11.14 -21.83 4.78
N ILE A 189 11.91 -21.75 5.86
CA ILE A 189 13.18 -21.04 5.91
C ILE A 189 14.34 -22.03 5.99
N TYR A 190 15.43 -21.73 5.28
CA TYR A 190 16.63 -22.57 5.19
C TYR A 190 17.76 -22.04 6.08
#